data_AF-A0A0G1KEH6-F1
#
_entry.id   AF-A0A0G1KEH6-F1
#
_cell.length_a   1.000
_cell.length_b   1.000
_cell.length_c   1.000
_cell.angle_alpha   90.00
_cell.angle_beta   90.00
_cell.angle_gamma   90.00
#
_symmetry.space_group_name_H-M   'P 1'
#
loop_
_entity.id
_entity.type
_entity.pdbx_description
1 polymer ?
#
loop_
_entity_poly.entity_id
_entity_poly.type
_entity_poly.pdbx_seq_one_letter_code
_entity_poly.pdbx_strand_id
1 'polypeptide(L)' 'MSTRSLNRVTLIGNLTRDPELKYTPQGTAVGTFSIATNREWTDSSGQKQEGVEFHRIELRTARTDK' A
#
# COMPACT_ATOMS: atom_id res chain seq x y z
N MET A 1 -13.90 17.67 -18.83
CA MET A 1 -13.12 16.73 -17.97
C MET A 1 -13.12 17.30 -16.57
N SER A 2 -13.51 16.53 -15.56
CA SER A 2 -13.48 17.01 -14.17
C SER A 2 -12.03 17.31 -13.76
N THR A 3 -11.78 18.52 -13.29
CA THR A 3 -10.43 19.10 -13.15
C THR A 3 -9.77 18.86 -11.79
N ARG A 4 -10.44 18.30 -10.77
CA ARG A 4 -9.78 17.91 -9.51
C ARG A 4 -10.51 16.74 -8.85
N SER A 5 -9.80 15.65 -8.60
CA SER A 5 -10.27 14.53 -7.77
C SER A 5 -9.27 14.25 -6.64
N LEU A 6 -9.79 13.86 -5.47
CA LEU A 6 -8.97 13.42 -4.35
C LEU A 6 -8.79 11.90 -4.45
N ASN A 7 -7.54 11.45 -4.56
CA ASN A 7 -7.19 10.06 -4.34
C ASN A 7 -6.36 9.99 -3.05
N ARG A 8 -6.94 9.45 -1.98
CA ARG A 8 -6.30 9.26 -0.68
C ARG A 8 -6.53 7.84 -0.22
N VAL A 9 -5.45 7.17 0.16
CA VAL A 9 -5.46 5.82 0.71
C VAL A 9 -4.79 5.85 2.08
N THR A 10 -5.42 5.24 3.08
CA THR A 10 -4.88 5.07 4.43
C THR A 10 -4.91 3.58 4.76
N LEU A 11 -3.75 3.00 5.04
CA LEU A 11 -3.59 1.57 5.28
C LEU A 11 -2.95 1.35 6.65
N ILE A 12 -3.49 0.41 7.41
CA ILE A 12 -2.97 -0.03 8.70
C ILE A 12 -2.82 -1.54 8.61
N GLY A 13 -1.61 -2.04 8.82
CA GLY A 13 -1.30 -3.45 8.64
C GLY A 13 0.14 -3.75 8.99
N ASN A 14 0.57 -4.98 8.69
CA ASN A 14 1.89 -5.47 9.02
C ASN A 14 2.75 -5.63 7.76
N LEU A 15 4.04 -5.33 7.85
CA LEU A 15 4.99 -5.60 6.77
C LEU A 15 5.10 -7.11 6.55
N THR A 16 5.04 -7.53 5.29
CA THR A 16 5.15 -8.96 4.94
C THR A 16 6.59 -9.39 4.69
N ARG A 17 7.48 -8.42 4.49
CA ARG A 17 8.92 -8.57 4.28
C ARG A 17 9.61 -7.24 4.51
N ASP A 18 10.94 -7.27 4.64
CA ASP A 18 11.76 -6.08 4.75
C ASP A 18 11.62 -5.18 3.50
N PRO A 19 11.59 -3.84 3.67
CA PRO A 19 11.57 -2.91 2.55
C PRO A 19 12.82 -3.03 1.68
N GLU A 20 12.63 -3.02 0.37
CA GLU A 20 13.72 -2.99 -0.61
C GLU A 20 13.94 -1.56 -1.12
N LEU A 21 15.19 -1.10 -1.15
CA LEU A 21 15.57 0.18 -1.75
C LEU A 21 16.40 -0.05 -3.02
N LYS A 22 15.97 0.53 -4.14
CA LYS A 22 16.67 0.47 -5.44
C LYS A 22 16.84 1.87 -6.00
N TYR A 23 17.86 2.05 -6.83
CA TYR A 23 18.09 3.28 -7.58
C TYR A 23 17.81 3.04 -9.06
N THR A 24 17.08 3.95 -9.70
CA THR A 24 16.93 3.92 -11.16
C THR A 24 18.24 4.31 -11.85
N PRO A 25 18.44 4.01 -13.14
CA PRO A 25 19.60 4.49 -13.91
C PRO A 25 19.77 6.02 -13.87
N GLN A 26 18.67 6.74 -13.66
CA GLN A 26 18.63 8.19 -13.52
C GLN A 26 18.90 8.68 -12.08
N GLY A 27 19.32 7.79 -11.17
CA GLY A 27 19.67 8.11 -9.78
C GLY A 27 18.47 8.32 -8.84
N THR A 28 17.25 7.98 -9.26
CA THR A 28 16.05 8.16 -8.42
C THR A 28 15.92 7.00 -7.44
N ALA A 29 15.80 7.31 -6.14
CA ALA A 29 15.54 6.32 -5.11
C ALA A 29 14.09 5.83 -5.18
N VAL A 30 13.92 4.51 -5.23
CA VAL A 30 12.63 3.81 -5.22
C VAL A 30 12.63 2.77 -4.10
N GLY A 31 11.80 3.00 -3.09
CA GLY A 31 11.53 2.04 -2.02
C GLY A 31 10.32 1.17 -2.37
N THR A 32 10.39 -0.14 -2.14
CA THR A 32 9.25 -1.04 -2.32
C THR A 32 9.05 -1.87 -1.06
N PHE A 33 7.82 -1.90 -0.55
CA PHE A 33 7.45 -2.78 0.54
C PHE A 33 6.03 -3.30 0.35
N SER A 34 5.66 -4.35 1.09
CA SER A 34 4.34 -4.94 1.03
C SER A 34 3.73 -5.00 2.43
N ILE A 35 2.45 -4.66 2.56
CA ILE A 35 1.70 -4.75 3.81
C ILE A 35 0.52 -5.71 3.69
N ALA A 36 0.28 -6.48 4.73
CA ALA A 36 -0.89 -7.32 4.90
C ALA A 36 -1.93 -6.60 5.78
N THR A 37 -3.17 -6.56 5.32
CA THR A 37 -4.32 -6.06 6.07
C THR A 37 -5.34 -7.18 6.23
N ASN A 38 -5.77 -7.43 7.45
CA ASN A 38 -6.74 -8.49 7.74
C ASN A 38 -8.15 -7.90 7.75
N ARG A 39 -9.10 -8.66 7.22
CA ARG A 39 -10.52 -8.34 7.24
C ARG A 39 -11.28 -9.55 7.78
N GLU A 40 -12.06 -9.31 8.83
CA GLU A 40 -13.05 -10.26 9.31
C GLU A 40 -14.44 -9.79 8.88
N TRP A 41 -15.26 -10.71 8.38
CA TRP A 41 -16.67 -10.44 8.08
C TRP A 41 -17.52 -11.68 8.34
N THR A 42 -18.83 -11.48 8.48
CA THR A 42 -19.80 -12.59 8.55
C THR A 42 -20.51 -12.70 7.20
N ASP A 43 -20.56 -13.90 6.64
CA ASP A 43 -21.27 -14.15 5.39
C ASP A 43 -22.79 -14.29 5.60
N SER A 44 -23.54 -14.40 4.51
CA SER A 44 -25.01 -14.54 4.56
C SER A 44 -25.48 -15.85 5.20
N SER A 45 -24.58 -16.83 5.39
CA SER A 45 -24.85 -18.09 6.06
C SER A 45 -24.57 -18.01 7.57
N GLY A 46 -24.12 -16.85 8.07
CA GLY A 46 -23.77 -16.62 9.46
C GLY A 46 -22.39 -17.15 9.86
N GLN A 47 -21.57 -17.59 8.89
CA GLN A 47 -20.21 -18.05 9.18
C GLN A 47 -19.25 -16.86 9.23
N LYS A 48 -18.32 -16.90 10.18
CA LYS A 48 -17.21 -15.94 10.24
C LYS A 48 -16.16 -16.31 9.20
N GLN A 49 -15.78 -15.33 8.40
CA GLN A 49 -14.74 -15.43 7.39
C GLN A 49 -13.61 -14.47 7.76
N GLU A 50 -12.38 -14.90 7.52
CA GLU A 50 -11.19 -14.08 7.63
C GLU A 50 -10.49 -14.06 6.26
N GLY A 51 -10.04 -12.88 5.85
CA GLY A 51 -9.30 -12.67 4.62
C GLY A 51 -8.12 -11.74 4.84
N VAL A 52 -7.03 -12.00 4.13
CA VAL A 52 -5.83 -11.18 4.13
C VAL A 52 -5.66 -10.54 2.77
N GLU A 53 -5.53 -9.22 2.74
CA GLU A 53 -5.22 -8.46 1.54
C GLU A 53 -3.77 -7.97 1.57
N PHE A 54 -3.06 -8.17 0.46
CA PHE A 54 -1.65 -7.78 0.32
C PHE A 54 -1.52 -6.56 -0.58
N HIS A 55 -0.99 -5.47 -0.03
CA HIS A 55 -0.80 -4.21 -0.73
C HIS A 55 0.69 -4.00 -1.00
N ARG A 56 1.07 -3.82 -2.27
CA ARG A 56 2.44 -3.44 -2.65
C ARG A 56 2.53 -1.92 -2.76
N ILE A 57 3.43 -1.33 -2.00
CA ILE A 57 3.66 0.12 -1.93
C ILE A 57 5.00 0.43 -2.59
N GLU A 58 4.98 1.39 -3.52
CA GLU A 58 6.18 1.94 -4.16
C GLU A 58 6.36 3.39 -3.72
N LEU A 59 7.37 3.62 -2.89
CA LEU A 59 7.84 4.94 -2.52
C LEU A 59 8.76 5.44 -3.62
N ARG A 60 8.35 6.52 -4.28
CA ARG A 60 9.25 7.32 -5.10
C ARG A 60 9.54 8.58 -4.33
N THR A 61 10.78 9.04 -4.39
CA THR A 61 11.15 10.34 -3.82
C THR A 61 10.13 11.40 -4.29
N ALA A 62 9.33 11.88 -3.34
CA ALA A 62 8.64 13.13 -3.49
C ALA A 62 9.72 14.20 -3.36
N ARG A 63 9.76 15.16 -4.29
CA ARG A 63 10.46 16.41 -3.98
C ARG A 63 9.91 16.88 -2.63
N THR A 64 10.79 16.99 -1.64
CA THR A 64 10.49 17.72 -0.42
C THR A 64 10.47 19.19 -0.83
N ASP A 65 9.35 19.63 -1.37
CA ASP A 65 9.09 21.04 -1.60
C ASP A 65 9.01 21.65 -0.19
N LYS A 66 10.03 22.44 0.16
CA LYS A 66 9.98 23.34 1.32
C LYS A 66 8.80 24.30 1.20
#